data_AF-A8PMI0-F1
#
_entry.id   AF-A8PMI0-F1
#
_cell.length_a   1.000
_cell.length_b   1.000
_cell.length_c   1.000
_cell.angle_alpha   90.00
_cell.angle_beta   90.00
_cell.angle_gamma   90.00
#
_symmetry.space_group_name_H-M   'P 1'
#
loop_
_entity.id
_entity.type
_entity.pdbx_description
1 polymer ?
#
loop_
_entity_poly.entity_id
_entity_poly.type
_entity_poly.pdbx_seq_one_letter_code
_entity_poly.pdbx_strand_id
1 'polypeptide(L)' 'MKTPVSRDPDDDKFIAVALAANCRIIISGDNDLLSITGYKDIEIINPNEFWKKYLK' A
#
# COMPACT_ATOMS: atom_id res chain seq x y z
N MET A 1 -1.47 -14.95 17.57
CA MET A 1 -1.97 -14.90 16.18
C MET A 1 -1.93 -13.44 15.75
N LYS A 2 -1.18 -13.08 14.70
CA LYS A 2 -1.23 -11.71 14.14
C LYS A 2 -2.42 -11.65 13.20
N THR A 3 -3.31 -10.68 13.41
CA THR A 3 -4.40 -10.41 12.45
C THR A 3 -3.77 -9.86 11.17
N PRO A 4 -4.15 -10.39 9.99
CA PRO A 4 -3.68 -9.85 8.71
C PRO A 4 -4.15 -8.40 8.55
N VAL A 5 -3.33 -7.58 7.89
CA VAL A 5 -3.65 -6.17 7.68
C VAL A 5 -4.56 -6.03 6.45
N SER A 6 -4.20 -6.69 5.36
CA SER A 6 -5.06 -6.83 4.18
C SER A 6 -6.12 -7.90 4.40
N ARG A 7 -7.20 -7.83 3.61
CA ARG A 7 -8.23 -8.88 3.52
C ARG A 7 -7.68 -10.14 2.88
N ASP A 8 -6.73 -10.00 1.96
CA ASP A 8 -5.89 -11.07 1.45
C ASP A 8 -4.57 -11.11 2.26
N PRO A 9 -4.35 -12.13 3.11
CA PRO A 9 -3.11 -12.24 3.88
C PRO A 9 -1.82 -12.27 3.02
N ASP A 10 -1.91 -12.65 1.74
CA ASP A 10 -0.74 -12.69 0.85
C ASP A 10 -0.23 -11.30 0.48
N ASP A 11 -1.04 -10.25 0.69
CA ASP A 11 -0.68 -8.86 0.43
C ASP A 11 0.15 -8.22 1.54
N ASP A 12 0.11 -8.76 2.76
CA ASP A 12 0.83 -8.21 3.91
C ASP A 12 2.35 -8.13 3.65
N LYS A 13 2.88 -8.94 2.73
CA LYS A 13 4.28 -8.88 2.27
C LYS A 13 4.63 -7.52 1.66
N PHE A 14 3.71 -6.87 0.94
CA PHE A 14 3.97 -5.56 0.33
C PHE A 14 4.05 -4.46 1.37
N ILE A 15 3.18 -4.53 2.38
CA ILE A 15 3.21 -3.63 3.54
C ILE A 15 4.49 -3.86 4.35
N ALA A 16 4.86 -5.12 4.59
CA ALA A 16 6.06 -5.48 5.31
C ALA A 16 7.33 -4.93 4.63
N VAL A 17 7.40 -5.01 3.30
CA VAL A 17 8.49 -4.43 2.52
C VAL A 17 8.48 -2.90 2.62
N ALA A 18 7.33 -2.25 2.50
CA ALA A 18 7.25 -0.79 2.63
C ALA A 18 7.71 -0.30 4.01
N LEU A 19 7.31 -0.99 5.08
CA LEU A 19 7.78 -0.71 6.44
C LEU A 19 9.29 -0.92 6.58
N ALA A 20 9.82 -2.03 6.07
CA ALA A 20 11.24 -2.35 6.14
C ALA A 20 12.10 -1.36 5.35
N ALA A 21 11.58 -0.88 4.21
CA ALA A 21 12.25 0.11 3.35
C ALA A 21 11.99 1.56 3.77
N ASN A 22 11.18 1.80 4.80
CA ASN A 22 10.71 3.13 5.21
C ASN A 22 10.05 3.91 4.04
N CYS A 23 9.34 3.19 3.18
CA CYS A 23 8.56 3.75 2.08
C CYS A 23 7.25 4.32 2.62
N ARG A 24 6.89 5.51 2.13
CA ARG A 24 5.61 6.16 2.46
C ARG A 24 4.51 5.94 1.43
N ILE A 25 4.85 5.39 0.26
CA ILE A 25 3.90 5.19 -0.84
C ILE A 25 4.07 3.80 -1.41
N ILE A 26 2.97 3.07 -1.56
CA ILE A 26 2.85 1.89 -2.41
C ILE A 26 1.97 2.28 -3.61
N ILE A 27 2.40 1.92 -4.81
CA ILE A 27 1.59 2.09 -6.02
C ILE A 27 1.01 0.73 -6.38
N SER A 28 -0.31 0.59 -6.38
CA SER A 28 -0.98 -0.66 -6.74
C SER A 28 -2.33 -0.41 -7.39
N GLY A 29 -2.71 -1.27 -8.34
CA GLY A 29 -4.07 -1.33 -8.89
C GLY A 29 -4.98 -2.32 -8.15
N ASP A 30 -4.44 -3.03 -7.15
CA ASP A 30 -5.16 -4.02 -6.37
C ASP A 30 -6.12 -3.38 -5.36
N ASN A 31 -7.39 -3.78 -5.37
CA ASN A 31 -8.42 -3.18 -4.52
C ASN A 31 -8.30 -3.58 -3.04
N ASP A 32 -7.74 -4.74 -2.73
CA ASP A 32 -7.51 -5.17 -1.35
C ASP A 32 -6.40 -4.32 -0.73
N LEU A 33 -5.29 -4.12 -1.44
CA LEU A 33 -4.25 -3.17 -1.04
C LEU A 33 -4.73 -1.72 -0.97
N LEU A 34 -5.51 -1.25 -1.95
CA LEU A 34 -6.02 0.12 -1.93
C LEU A 34 -6.96 0.37 -0.73
N SER A 35 -7.70 -0.65 -0.30
CA SER A 35 -8.66 -0.52 0.81
C SER A 35 -8.03 -0.26 2.17
N ILE A 36 -6.72 -0.54 2.32
CA ILE A 36 -5.97 -0.39 3.57
C ILE A 36 -4.97 0.78 3.53
N THR A 37 -5.13 1.71 2.58
CA THR A 37 -4.35 2.94 2.50
C THR A 37 -4.34 3.70 3.83
N GLY A 38 -3.20 4.28 4.20
CA GLY A 38 -2.99 4.97 5.48
C GLY A 38 -2.51 4.06 6.62
N TYR A 39 -2.40 2.75 6.40
CA TYR A 39 -1.84 1.86 7.42
C TYR A 39 -0.39 2.26 7.75
N LYS A 40 -0.13 2.60 9.02
CA LYS A 40 1.18 3.05 9.51
C LYS A 40 1.80 4.15 8.63
N ASP A 41 0.98 5.12 8.24
CA ASP A 41 1.37 6.27 7.42
C ASP A 41 1.87 5.90 5.99
N ILE A 42 1.58 4.68 5.54
CA ILE A 42 1.83 4.25 4.15
C ILE A 42 0.59 4.60 3.32
N GLU A 43 0.75 5.54 2.40
CA GLU A 43 -0.25 5.83 1.38
C GLU A 43 -0.21 4.75 0.31
N ILE A 44 -1.37 4.17 -0.01
CA ILE A 44 -1.51 3.23 -1.13
C ILE A 44 -2.40 3.91 -2.17
N ILE A 45 -1.85 4.15 -3.36
CA ILE A 45 -2.54 4.84 -4.44
C ILE A 45 -2.44 4.07 -5.75
N ASN A 46 -3.41 4.30 -6.64
CA ASN A 46 -3.37 3.69 -7.96
C ASN A 46 -2.38 4.42 -8.90
N PRO A 47 -1.90 3.76 -9.97
CA PRO A 47 -0.92 4.36 -10.89
C PRO A 47 -1.35 5.70 -11.50
N ASN A 48 -2.65 5.87 -11.79
CA ASN A 48 -3.18 7.11 -12.36
C ASN A 48 -3.15 8.27 -11.36
N GLU A 49 -3.44 8.00 -10.09
CA GLU A 49 -3.29 8.98 -9.01
C GLU A 49 -1.84 9.36 -8.77
N PHE A 50 -0.92 8.38 -8.75
CA PHE A 50 0.51 8.66 -8.62
C PHE A 50 0.99 9.56 -9.76
N TRP A 51 0.64 9.22 -11.01
CA TRP A 51 0.97 10.01 -12.19
C TRP A 51 0.49 11.46 -12.06
N LYS A 52 -0.77 11.66 -11.66
CA LYS A 52 -1.36 13.00 -11.48
C LYS A 52 -0.78 13.79 -10.32
N LYS A 53 -0.34 13.15 -9.24
CA LYS A 53 0.18 13.83 -8.05
C LYS A 53 1.66 14.22 -8.18
N TYR A 54 2.46 13.41 -8.89
CA TYR A 54 3.93 13.52 -8.81
C TYR A 54 4.63 13.71 -10.16
N LEU A 55 3.98 13.42 -11.30
CA LEU A 55 4.64 13.42 -12.62
C LEU A 55 4.00 14.36 -13.65
N LYS A 56 2.82 14.89 -13.37
CA LYS A 56 2.08 15.83 -14.21
C LYS A 56 1.81 17.11 -13.45
#